data_AF-A0A553K419-F1
#
_entry.id   AF-A0A553K419-F1
#
_cell.length_a   1.000
_cell.length_b   1.000
_cell.length_c   1.000
_cell.angle_alpha   90.00
_cell.angle_beta   90.00
_cell.angle_gamma   90.00
#
_symmetry.space_group_name_H-M   'P 1'
#
loop_
_entity.id
_entity.type
_entity.pdbx_description
1 polymer ?
#
loop_
_entity_poly.entity_id
_entity_poly.type
_entity_poly.pdbx_seq_one_letter_code
_entity_poly.pdbx_strand_id
1 'polypeptide(L)'
;MSIEAWWPKLRQQSRDYLMENNGDEVPAELVEEITGAGAIISADAWWVGQSGPAGLFLSDEANDWIDEVANGETPEPRGEDRGPTS
;
A
#
# COMPACT_ATOMS: atom_id res chain seq x y z
N MET A 1 5.67 -8.76 3.44
CA MET A 1 4.20 -8.90 3.60
C MET A 1 3.55 -7.87 2.68
N SER A 2 2.53 -8.26 1.93
CA SER A 2 1.87 -7.41 0.93
C SER A 2 0.79 -6.52 1.55
N ILE A 3 0.34 -5.49 0.82
CA ILE A 3 -0.66 -4.52 1.28
C ILE A 3 -1.98 -5.18 1.70
N GLU A 4 -2.43 -6.19 0.96
CA GLU A 4 -3.65 -6.95 1.24
C GLU A 4 -3.63 -7.55 2.66
N ALA A 5 -2.45 -7.87 3.16
CA ALA A 5 -2.28 -8.49 4.45
C ALA A 5 -2.21 -7.45 5.59
N TRP A 6 -1.63 -6.26 5.36
CA TRP A 6 -1.42 -5.26 6.43
C TRP A 6 -2.52 -4.21 6.46
N TRP A 7 -3.13 -3.89 5.31
CA TRP A 7 -4.25 -2.99 5.17
C TRP A 7 -5.38 -3.24 6.17
N PRO A 8 -5.94 -4.46 6.32
CA PRO A 8 -7.05 -4.70 7.26
C PRO A 8 -6.65 -4.56 8.74
N LYS A 9 -5.35 -4.47 9.06
CA LYS A 9 -4.86 -4.31 10.43
C LYS A 9 -4.72 -2.85 10.84
N LEU A 10 -4.77 -1.92 9.88
CA LEU A 10 -4.72 -0.49 10.16
C LEU A 10 -6.03 -0.01 10.79
N ARG A 11 -5.93 1.02 11.62
CA ARG A 11 -7.06 1.80 12.11
C ARG A 11 -7.88 2.33 10.94
N GLN A 12 -9.19 2.51 11.16
CA GLN A 12 -10.07 3.05 10.11
C GLN A 12 -9.58 4.41 9.62
N GLN A 13 -9.26 5.32 10.55
CA GLN A 13 -8.74 6.66 10.22
C GLN A 13 -7.45 6.63 9.39
N SER A 14 -6.59 5.64 9.62
CA SER A 14 -5.35 5.44 8.89
C SER A 14 -5.61 4.99 7.46
N ARG A 15 -6.59 4.10 7.25
CA ARG A 15 -7.06 3.73 5.91
C ARG A 15 -7.74 4.89 5.21
N ASP A 16 -8.58 5.64 5.92
CA ASP A 16 -9.26 6.82 5.38
C ASP A 16 -8.26 7.85 4.86
N TYR A 17 -7.19 8.11 5.64
CA TYR A 17 -6.11 9.00 5.21
C TYR A 17 -5.42 8.51 3.93
N LEU A 18 -5.07 7.22 3.85
CA LEU A 18 -4.43 6.67 2.66
C LEU A 18 -5.34 6.72 1.42
N MET A 19 -6.65 6.54 1.58
CA MET A 19 -7.63 6.67 0.50
C MET A 19 -7.77 8.13 0.04
N GLU A 20 -7.72 9.10 0.96
CA GLU A 20 -7.91 10.52 0.63
C GLU A 20 -6.65 11.22 0.10
N ASN A 21 -5.46 10.74 0.47
CA ASN A 21 -4.16 11.38 0.20
C ASN A 21 -3.24 10.45 -0.60
N ASN A 22 -3.84 9.61 -1.45
CA ASN A 22 -3.11 8.62 -2.23
C ASN A 22 -2.13 9.32 -3.19
N GLY A 23 -0.86 8.93 -3.16
CA GLY A 23 0.22 9.59 -3.90
C GLY A 23 1.00 10.67 -3.13
N ASP A 24 0.56 11.06 -1.93
CA ASP A 24 1.35 11.92 -1.04
C ASP A 24 2.35 11.13 -0.18
N GLU A 25 3.24 11.84 0.51
CA GLU A 25 4.16 11.24 1.48
C GLU A 25 3.36 10.59 2.63
N VAL A 26 3.70 9.34 2.96
CA VAL A 26 3.10 8.63 4.09
C VAL A 26 3.63 9.23 5.40
N PRO A 27 2.76 9.78 6.28
CA PRO A 27 3.16 10.39 7.54
C PRO A 27 3.88 9.39 8.45
N ALA A 28 4.86 9.85 9.24
CA ALA A 28 5.72 8.99 10.05
C ALA A 28 4.92 8.10 11.03
N GLU A 29 3.86 8.62 11.63
CA GLU A 29 2.96 7.85 12.51
C GLU A 29 2.23 6.72 11.77
N LEU A 30 1.97 6.91 10.48
CA LEU A 30 1.32 5.94 9.62
C LEU A 30 2.32 4.88 9.15
N VAL A 31 3.58 5.28 8.91
CA VAL A 31 4.70 4.37 8.69
C VAL A 31 4.92 3.44 9.89
N GLU A 32 4.89 3.98 11.12
CA GLU A 32 4.97 3.19 12.36
C GLU A 32 3.81 2.19 12.47
N GLU A 33 2.60 2.59 12.09
CA GLU A 33 1.44 1.71 12.12
C GLU A 33 1.52 0.60 11.06
N ILE A 34 1.92 0.93 9.83
CA ILE A 34 2.10 -0.02 8.73
C ILE A 34 3.17 -1.06 9.10
N THR A 35 4.30 -0.62 9.65
CA THR A 35 5.35 -1.55 10.13
C THR A 35 4.90 -2.35 11.35
N GLY A 36 4.17 -1.73 12.29
CA GLY A 36 3.54 -2.41 13.42
C GLY A 36 2.52 -3.48 13.02
N ALA A 37 1.86 -3.31 11.87
CA ALA A 37 0.98 -4.31 11.26
C ALA A 37 1.73 -5.51 10.62
N GLY A 38 3.07 -5.46 10.59
CA GLY A 38 3.95 -6.50 10.07
C GLY A 38 4.41 -6.26 8.63
N ALA A 39 4.20 -5.06 8.08
CA ALA A 39 4.78 -4.69 6.80
C ALA A 39 6.30 -4.54 6.91
N ILE A 40 7.01 -4.84 5.82
CA ILE A 40 8.45 -4.64 5.70
C ILE A 40 8.64 -3.60 4.61
N ILE A 41 9.24 -2.46 4.95
CA ILE A 41 9.61 -1.43 3.99
C ILE A 41 10.90 -1.88 3.30
N SER A 42 10.77 -2.30 2.05
CA SER A 42 11.86 -2.80 1.21
C SER A 42 11.61 -2.37 -0.23
N ALA A 43 12.68 -2.21 -1.01
CA ALA A 43 12.56 -2.01 -2.46
C ALA A 43 11.92 -3.20 -3.20
N ASP A 44 11.94 -4.40 -2.59
CA ASP A 44 11.27 -5.59 -3.14
C ASP A 44 9.77 -5.64 -2.82
N ALA A 45 9.30 -4.76 -1.93
CA ALA A 45 7.88 -4.69 -1.60
C ALA A 45 7.18 -3.88 -2.68
N TRP A 46 6.32 -4.54 -3.47
CA TRP A 46 5.65 -3.91 -4.61
C TRP A 46 4.91 -2.63 -4.27
N TRP A 47 4.43 -2.50 -3.03
CA TRP A 47 3.67 -1.34 -2.56
C TRP A 47 4.55 -0.13 -2.20
N VAL A 48 5.87 -0.29 -2.14
CA VAL A 48 6.83 0.78 -1.85
C VAL A 48 7.28 1.39 -3.16
N GLY A 49 6.87 2.64 -3.43
CA GLY A 49 7.34 3.40 -4.59
C GLY A 49 8.67 4.08 -4.32
N GLN A 50 8.79 4.74 -3.16
CA GLN A 50 10.01 5.39 -2.70
C GLN A 50 10.15 5.23 -1.19
N SER A 51 11.36 4.97 -0.69
CA SER A 51 11.67 5.02 0.74
C SER A 51 13.08 5.58 0.96
N GLY A 52 13.25 6.40 2.01
CA GLY A 52 14.56 6.97 2.36
C GLY A 52 14.47 8.35 3.00
N PRO A 53 15.53 9.18 2.91
CA PRO A 53 15.57 10.52 3.51
C PRO A 53 14.49 11.48 2.99
N ALA A 54 13.93 11.19 1.83
CA ALA A 54 12.84 11.97 1.22
C ALA A 54 11.45 11.54 1.71
N GLY A 55 11.33 10.52 2.56
CA GLY A 55 10.06 9.98 3.03
C GLY A 55 9.71 8.62 2.42
N LEU A 56 8.59 8.06 2.86
CA LEU A 56 7.96 6.87 2.28
C LEU A 56 6.82 7.31 1.37
N PHE A 57 6.82 6.83 0.13
CA PHE A 57 5.71 7.00 -0.81
C PHE A 57 5.28 5.62 -1.29
N LEU A 58 3.97 5.44 -1.43
CA LEU A 58 3.40 4.25 -2.03
C LEU A 58 3.70 4.24 -3.54
N SER A 59 3.87 3.05 -4.10
CA SER A 59 3.99 2.86 -5.55
C SER A 59 2.67 3.19 -6.24
N ASP A 60 2.70 3.57 -7.52
CA ASP A 60 1.50 3.76 -8.35
C ASP A 60 0.56 2.54 -8.27
N GLU A 61 1.12 1.33 -8.37
CA GLU A 61 0.34 0.08 -8.31
C GLU A 61 -0.39 -0.07 -6.96
N ALA A 62 0.18 0.43 -5.87
CA ALA A 62 -0.46 0.39 -4.54
C ALA A 62 -1.50 1.49 -4.37
N ASN A 63 -1.27 2.65 -4.99
CA ASN A 63 -2.29 3.69 -5.05
C ASN A 63 -3.52 3.16 -5.79
N ASP A 64 -3.33 2.55 -6.96
CA ASP A 64 -4.40 1.92 -7.75
C ASP A 64 -5.16 0.86 -6.91
N TRP A 65 -4.43 -0.02 -6.21
CA TRP A 65 -5.04 -1.02 -5.33
C TRP A 65 -5.88 -0.39 -4.21
N ILE A 66 -5.39 0.68 -3.58
CA ILE A 66 -6.12 1.41 -2.53
C ILE A 66 -7.39 2.04 -3.10
N ASP A 67 -7.32 2.64 -4.28
CA ASP A 67 -8.47 3.26 -4.95
C ASP A 67 -9.56 2.22 -5.28
N GLU A 68 -9.17 1.05 -5.80
CA GLU A 68 -10.08 -0.07 -6.04
C GLU A 68 -10.76 -0.53 -4.74
N VAL A 69 -10.00 -0.71 -3.65
CA VAL A 69 -10.56 -1.06 -2.34
C VAL A 69 -11.48 0.03 -1.80
N ALA A 70 -11.13 1.31 -1.95
CA ALA A 70 -11.93 2.46 -1.52
C ALA A 70 -13.29 2.50 -2.24
N ASN A 71 -13.30 2.14 -3.53
CA ASN A 71 -14.51 2.03 -4.34
C ASN A 71 -15.34 0.75 -4.05
N GLY A 72 -14.85 -0.12 -3.15
CA GLY A 72 -15.48 -1.41 -2.85
C GLY A 72 -15.33 -2.43 -3.97
N GLU A 73 -14.39 -2.21 -4.88
CA GLU A 73 -14.05 -3.14 -5.95
C GLU A 73 -13.17 -4.27 -5.40
N THR A 74 -13.05 -5.35 -6.19
CA THR A 74 -12.06 -6.39 -5.92
C THR A 74 -10.81 -6.03 -6.70
N PRO A 75 -9.68 -5.74 -6.04
CA PRO A 75 -8.49 -5.30 -6.75
C PRO A 75 -8.04 -6.30 -7.80
N GLU A 76 -7.61 -5.79 -8.95
CA GLU A 76 -7.13 -6.67 -10.00
C GLU A 76 -5.87 -7.43 -9.55
N PRO A 77 -5.73 -8.72 -9.90
CA PRO A 77 -4.49 -9.43 -9.62
C PRO A 77 -3.34 -8.76 -10.36
N ARG A 78 -2.25 -8.49 -9.64
CA ARG A 78 -1.05 -7.85 -10.18
C ARG A 78 -0.50 -8.67 -11.35
N GLY A 79 0.21 -8.02 -12.27
CA GLY A 79 0.75 -8.65 -13.49
C GLY A 79 1.62 -9.88 -13.22
N GLU A 80 2.31 -9.94 -12.08
CA GLU A 80 3.10 -11.11 -11.65
C GLU A 80 2.26 -12.27 -11.10
N ASP A 81 1.07 -11.98 -10.57
CA ASP A 81 0.11 -12.98 -10.06
C ASP A 81 -0.76 -13.55 -11.20
N ARG A 82 -0.84 -12.82 -12.32
CA ARG A 82 -1.37 -13.33 -13.59
C ARG A 82 -0.33 -14.27 -14.20
N GLY A 83 -0.43 -15.56 -13.85
CA GLY A 83 0.45 -16.61 -14.40
C GLY A 83 0.57 -16.53 -15.93
N PRO A 84 1.65 -17.08 -16.53
CA PRO A 84 1.95 -16.90 -17.95
C PRO A 84 0.75 -17.35 -18.77
N THR A 85 0.08 -16.40 -19.43
CA THR A 85 -0.95 -16.71 -20.40
C THR A 85 -0.26 -17.50 -21.52
N SER A 86 -0.63 -18.78 -21.63
CA SER A 86 -0.24 -19.66 -22.74
C SER A 86 -0.81 -19.19 -24.07
#